data_AF-A0A2V6GHN2-F1
#
_entry.id   AF-A0A2V6GHN2-F1
#
_cell.length_a   1.000
_cell.length_b   1.000
_cell.length_c   1.000
_cell.angle_alpha   90.00
_cell.angle_beta   90.00
_cell.angle_gamma   90.00
#
_symmetry.space_group_name_H-M   'P 1'
#
loop_
_entity.id
_entity.type
_entity.pdbx_description
1 polymer ?
#
loop_
_entity_poly.entity_id
_entity_poly.type
_entity_poly.pdbx_seq_one_letter_code
_entity_poly.pdbx_strand_id
1 'polypeptide(L)'
;MGVLSKIEVEQRLLKVVRCECDLENVRLVRAKEEVAAQEAKVAAGESARDELDAAKSALAQLTEAAQAAAAKRERAELETAETNLRRQEKLLKLGSAHKSDVDRAQQKLAELKAQKN
;
A
#
# COMPACT_ATOMS: atom_id res chain seq x y z
N MET A 1 8.06 13.20 27.19
CA MET A 1 8.01 13.14 25.70
C MET A 1 9.15 12.24 25.24
N GLY A 2 8.85 11.00 24.83
CA GLY A 2 9.87 10.04 24.40
C GLY A 2 10.36 10.35 22.98
N VAL A 3 11.68 10.38 22.78
CA VAL A 3 12.29 10.55 21.45
C VAL A 3 12.24 9.19 20.75
N LEU A 4 11.62 9.14 19.57
CA LEU A 4 11.60 7.92 18.75
C LEU A 4 12.97 7.73 18.08
N SER A 5 13.45 6.50 18.05
CA SER A 5 14.61 6.13 17.26
C SER A 5 14.29 6.24 15.76
N LYS A 6 15.32 6.43 14.93
CA LYS A 6 15.18 6.50 13.47
C LYS A 6 14.43 5.28 12.90
N ILE A 7 14.72 4.09 13.43
CA ILE A 7 14.10 2.83 12.97
C ILE A 7 12.60 2.81 13.28
N GLU A 8 12.20 3.29 14.46
CA GLU A 8 10.80 3.37 14.84
C GLU A 8 10.03 4.36 13.95
N VAL A 9 10.64 5.48 13.57
CA VAL A 9 10.04 6.44 12.64
C VAL A 9 9.82 5.81 11.27
N GLU A 10 10.83 5.16 10.70
CA GLU A 10 10.73 4.45 9.41
C GLU A 10 9.63 3.38 9.42
N GLN A 11 9.56 2.58 10.50
CA GLN A 11 8.52 1.56 10.65
C GLN A 11 7.12 2.16 10.76
N ARG A 12 6.97 3.28 11.49
CA ARG A 12 5.68 3.97 11.60
C ARG A 12 5.25 4.59 10.29
N LEU A 13 6.17 5.19 9.54
CA LEU A 13 5.88 5.72 8.20
C LEU A 13 5.40 4.60 7.27
N LEU A 14 6.08 3.45 7.26
CA LEU A 14 5.64 2.32 6.45
C LEU A 14 4.25 1.81 6.86
N LYS A 15 3.96 1.77 8.18
CA LYS A 15 2.62 1.40 8.67
C LYS A 15 1.55 2.36 8.17
N VAL A 16 1.80 3.68 8.18
CA VAL A 16 0.85 4.67 7.65
C VAL A 16 0.56 4.40 6.18
N VAL A 17 1.58 4.20 5.36
CA VAL A 17 1.39 3.92 3.92
C VAL A 17 0.59 2.63 3.69
N ARG A 18 0.80 1.60 4.51
CA ARG A 18 0.00 0.36 4.46
C ARG A 18 -1.47 0.62 4.81
N CYS A 19 -1.71 1.33 5.91
CA CYS A 19 -3.08 1.67 6.32
C CYS A 19 -3.80 2.54 5.28
N GLU A 20 -3.10 3.48 4.62
CA GLU A 20 -3.66 4.25 3.51
C GLU A 20 -4.07 3.35 2.34
N CYS A 21 -3.22 2.41 1.94
CA CYS A 21 -3.55 1.44 0.90
C CYS A 21 -4.76 0.57 1.29
N ASP A 22 -4.82 0.09 2.54
CA ASP A 22 -5.93 -0.72 3.02
C ASP A 22 -7.24 0.09 3.04
N LEU A 23 -7.18 1.36 3.44
CA LEU A 23 -8.34 2.27 3.43
C LEU A 23 -8.90 2.46 2.02
N GLU A 24 -8.05 2.73 1.03
CA GLU A 24 -8.50 2.89 -0.37
C GLU A 24 -9.06 1.59 -0.94
N ASN A 25 -8.50 0.43 -0.58
CA ASN A 25 -9.06 -0.86 -0.97
C ASN A 25 -10.45 -1.10 -0.37
N VAL A 26 -10.66 -0.76 0.91
CA VAL A 26 -11.97 -0.86 1.56
C VAL A 26 -12.98 0.07 0.89
N ARG A 27 -12.57 1.31 0.55
CA ARG A 27 -13.42 2.25 -0.19
C ARG A 27 -13.80 1.72 -1.57
N LEU A 28 -12.86 1.11 -2.29
CA LEU A 28 -13.11 0.50 -3.59
C LEU A 28 -14.12 -0.66 -3.49
N VAL A 29 -13.98 -1.54 -2.50
CA VAL A 29 -14.93 -2.64 -2.27
C VAL A 29 -16.32 -2.09 -2.01
N ARG A 30 -16.44 -1.12 -1.10
CA ARG A 30 -17.72 -0.46 -0.80
C ARG A 30 -18.34 0.18 -2.03
N ALA A 31 -17.57 0.87 -2.87
CA ALA A 31 -18.08 1.49 -4.09
C ALA A 31 -18.58 0.46 -5.11
N LYS A 32 -17.96 -0.72 -5.20
CA LYS A 32 -18.45 -1.82 -6.04
C LYS A 32 -19.81 -2.34 -5.56
N GLU A 33 -19.97 -2.48 -4.25
CA GLU A 33 -21.26 -2.87 -3.64
C GLU A 33 -22.34 -1.81 -3.88
N GLU A 34 -22.01 -0.53 -3.74
CA GLU A 34 -22.93 0.59 -4.02
C GLU A 34 -23.37 0.63 -5.48
N VAL A 35 -22.44 0.43 -6.44
CA VAL A 35 -22.80 0.33 -7.86
C VAL A 35 -23.72 -0.86 -8.10
N ALA A 36 -23.42 -2.04 -7.56
CA ALA A 36 -24.27 -3.22 -7.73
C ALA A 36 -25.69 -3.00 -7.16
N ALA A 37 -25.79 -2.35 -5.99
CA ALA A 37 -27.08 -1.99 -5.40
C ALA A 37 -27.85 -0.99 -6.26
N GLN A 38 -27.16 -0.01 -6.86
CA GLN A 38 -27.79 0.98 -7.73
C GLN A 38 -28.24 0.37 -9.07
N GLU A 39 -27.47 -0.58 -9.62
CA GLU A 39 -27.88 -1.34 -10.81
C GLU A 39 -29.19 -2.11 -10.58
N ALA A 40 -29.33 -2.72 -9.40
CA ALA A 40 -30.58 -3.40 -9.01
C ALA A 40 -31.78 -2.44 -8.91
N LYS A 41 -31.60 -1.26 -8.30
CA LYS A 41 -32.65 -0.24 -8.20
C LYS A 41 -33.07 0.32 -9.55
N VAL A 42 -32.11 0.59 -10.45
CA VAL A 42 -32.42 1.04 -11.82
C VAL A 42 -33.19 -0.04 -12.57
N ALA A 43 -32.81 -1.32 -12.41
CA ALA A 43 -33.52 -2.43 -13.03
C ALA A 43 -34.96 -2.59 -12.49
N ALA A 44 -35.18 -2.28 -11.21
CA ALA A 44 -36.51 -2.24 -10.59
C ALA A 44 -37.31 -0.95 -10.94
N GLY A 45 -36.69 0.03 -11.62
CA GLY A 45 -37.31 1.34 -11.90
C GLY A 45 -37.40 2.26 -10.68
N GLU A 46 -36.71 1.93 -9.59
CA GLU A 46 -36.73 2.65 -8.31
C GLU A 46 -35.73 3.81 -8.25
N SER A 47 -34.82 3.92 -9.24
CA SER A 47 -33.81 4.98 -9.29
C SER A 47 -33.53 5.45 -10.72
N ALA A 48 -33.02 6.68 -10.83
CA ALA A 48 -32.64 7.26 -12.11
C ALA A 48 -31.33 6.66 -12.66
N ARG A 49 -31.19 6.62 -13.99
CA ARG A 49 -29.94 6.21 -14.65
C ARG A 49 -28.79 7.15 -14.32
N ASP A 50 -29.06 8.45 -14.19
CA ASP A 50 -28.05 9.45 -13.85
C ASP A 50 -27.36 9.18 -12.50
N GLU A 51 -28.10 8.62 -11.53
CA GLU A 51 -27.53 8.21 -10.24
C GLU A 51 -26.60 7.00 -10.37
N LEU A 52 -26.91 6.06 -11.27
CA LEU A 52 -26.04 4.94 -11.59
C LEU A 52 -24.76 5.40 -12.30
N ASP A 53 -24.88 6.35 -13.22
CA ASP A 53 -23.74 6.91 -13.94
C ASP A 53 -22.82 7.69 -12.98
N ALA A 54 -23.39 8.43 -12.02
CA ALA A 54 -22.64 9.08 -10.94
C ALA A 54 -21.89 8.06 -10.06
N ALA A 55 -22.56 6.96 -9.67
CA ALA A 55 -21.93 5.90 -8.88
C ALA A 55 -20.79 5.20 -9.65
N LYS A 56 -20.94 4.97 -10.95
CA LYS A 56 -19.89 4.41 -11.82
C LYS A 56 -18.70 5.35 -11.97
N SER A 57 -18.95 6.66 -12.08
CA SER A 57 -17.90 7.68 -12.11
C SER A 57 -17.10 7.69 -10.79
N ALA A 58 -17.79 7.64 -9.65
CA ALA A 58 -17.14 7.53 -8.34
C ALA A 58 -16.32 6.23 -8.19
N LEU A 59 -16.84 5.11 -8.69
CA LEU A 59 -16.11 3.84 -8.70
C LEU A 59 -14.81 3.93 -9.53
N ALA A 60 -14.83 4.61 -10.67
CA ALA A 60 -13.63 4.82 -11.48
C ALA A 60 -12.56 5.62 -10.71
N GLN A 61 -12.94 6.73 -10.08
CA GLN A 61 -12.04 7.54 -9.27
C GLN A 61 -11.45 6.76 -8.09
N LEU A 62 -12.26 5.96 -7.40
CA LEU A 62 -11.79 5.12 -6.29
C LEU A 62 -10.90 3.96 -6.75
N THR A 63 -11.10 3.48 -7.98
CA THR A 63 -10.21 2.48 -8.59
C THR A 63 -8.83 3.08 -8.85
N GLU A 64 -8.77 4.29 -9.42
CA GLU A 64 -7.51 5.01 -9.62
C GLU A 64 -6.81 5.32 -8.29
N ALA A 65 -7.56 5.76 -7.28
CA ALA A 65 -7.03 6.02 -5.95
C ALA A 65 -6.43 4.78 -5.29
N ALA A 66 -7.13 3.63 -5.37
CA ALA A 66 -6.64 2.36 -4.85
C ALA A 66 -5.37 1.88 -5.58
N GLN A 67 -5.30 2.03 -6.90
CA GLN A 67 -4.10 1.71 -7.68
C GLN A 67 -2.92 2.62 -7.32
N ALA A 68 -3.17 3.93 -7.16
CA ALA A 68 -2.15 4.88 -6.74
C ALA A 68 -1.62 4.56 -5.33
N ALA A 69 -2.51 4.21 -4.39
CA ALA A 69 -2.14 3.84 -3.04
C ALA A 69 -1.35 2.51 -3.00
N ALA A 70 -1.72 1.53 -3.82
CA ALA A 70 -0.98 0.29 -3.98
C ALA A 70 0.44 0.54 -4.50
N ALA A 71 0.58 1.35 -5.57
CA ALA A 71 1.87 1.74 -6.12
C ALA A 71 2.73 2.52 -5.10
N LYS A 72 2.11 3.40 -4.30
CA LYS A 72 2.78 4.11 -3.20
C LYS A 72 3.30 3.14 -2.14
N ARG A 73 2.49 2.15 -1.74
CA ARG A 73 2.88 1.10 -0.78
C ARG A 73 4.07 0.30 -1.28
N GLU A 74 4.02 -0.18 -2.52
CA GLU A 74 5.10 -0.95 -3.12
C GLU A 74 6.43 -0.17 -3.14
N ARG A 75 6.38 1.10 -3.56
CA ARG A 75 7.57 1.97 -3.55
C ARG A 75 8.12 2.16 -2.13
N ALA A 76 7.27 2.40 -1.15
CA ALA A 76 7.68 2.57 0.24
C ALA A 76 8.29 1.30 0.84
N GLU A 77 7.77 0.12 0.49
CA GLU A 77 8.32 -1.17 0.93
C GLU A 77 9.71 -1.43 0.33
N LEU A 78 9.90 -1.13 -0.96
CA LEU A 78 11.20 -1.20 -1.61
C LEU A 78 12.20 -0.23 -0.98
N GLU A 79 11.84 1.03 -0.81
CA GLU A 79 12.72 2.04 -0.21
C GLU A 79 13.13 1.67 1.22
N THR A 80 12.19 1.14 2.01
CA THR A 80 12.47 0.66 3.37
C THR A 80 13.44 -0.52 3.35
N ALA A 81 13.25 -1.48 2.44
CA ALA A 81 14.12 -2.64 2.30
C ALA A 81 15.54 -2.24 1.84
N GLU A 82 15.67 -1.31 0.88
CA GLU A 82 16.96 -0.78 0.42
C GLU A 82 17.68 -0.02 1.54
N THR A 83 16.95 0.81 2.29
CA THR A 83 17.51 1.54 3.44
C THR A 83 17.99 0.59 4.53
N ASN A 84 17.26 -0.49 4.78
CA ASN A 84 17.69 -1.52 5.72
C ASN A 84 18.94 -2.25 5.23
N LEU A 85 19.01 -2.64 3.96
CA LEU A 85 20.19 -3.28 3.39
C LEU A 85 21.44 -2.41 3.55
N ARG A 86 21.37 -1.13 3.14
CA ARG A 86 22.48 -0.16 3.29
C ARG A 86 22.92 -0.03 4.75
N ARG A 87 21.98 -0.09 5.69
CA ARG A 87 22.28 -0.07 7.13
C ARG A 87 23.02 -1.32 7.59
N GLN A 88 22.56 -2.51 7.20
CA GLN A 88 23.22 -3.77 7.57
C GLN A 88 24.62 -3.85 6.98
N GLU A 89 24.81 -3.43 5.73
CA GLU A 89 26.14 -3.35 5.11
C GLU A 89 27.08 -2.42 5.89
N LYS A 90 26.58 -1.27 6.35
CA LYS A 90 27.36 -0.33 7.17
C LYS A 90 27.71 -0.93 8.53
N LEU A 91 26.76 -1.59 9.19
CA LEU A 91 26.99 -2.23 10.49
C LEU A 91 27.99 -3.39 10.37
N LEU A 92 27.92 -4.18 9.30
CA LEU A 92 28.88 -5.25 9.02
C LEU A 92 30.30 -4.70 8.85
N LYS A 93 30.46 -3.60 8.10
CA LYS A 93 31.77 -2.92 7.94
C LYS A 93 32.33 -2.41 9.27
N LEU A 94 31.47 -2.07 10.22
CA LEU A 94 31.84 -1.63 11.56
C LEU A 94 32.00 -2.80 12.56
N GLY A 95 31.85 -4.06 12.11
CA GLY A 95 31.93 -5.24 12.96
C GLY A 95 30.76 -5.39 13.94
N SER A 96 29.67 -4.64 13.75
CA SER A 96 28.52 -4.58 14.65
C SER A 96 27.29 -5.34 14.13
N ALA A 97 27.40 -6.04 12.99
CA ALA A 97 26.38 -6.92 12.44
C ALA A 97 27.03 -8.18 11.83
N HIS A 98 26.23 -9.21 11.59
CA HIS A 98 26.68 -10.45 10.97
C HIS A 98 26.38 -10.49 9.48
N LYS A 99 27.12 -11.31 8.74
CA LYS A 99 26.87 -11.54 7.31
C LYS A 99 25.43 -12.01 7.04
N SER A 100 24.89 -12.85 7.93
CA SER A 100 23.49 -13.32 7.87
C SER A 100 22.46 -12.19 7.91
N ASP A 101 22.76 -11.06 8.55
CA ASP A 101 21.85 -9.91 8.61
C ASP A 101 21.76 -9.21 7.25
N VAL A 102 22.91 -9.11 6.57
CA VAL A 102 23.00 -8.59 5.19
C VAL A 102 22.31 -9.54 4.23
N ASP A 103 22.59 -10.85 4.31
CA ASP A 103 22.00 -11.87 3.43
C ASP A 103 20.46 -11.85 3.55
N ARG A 104 19.92 -11.74 4.78
CA ARG A 104 18.48 -11.62 5.01
C ARG A 104 17.89 -10.34 4.41
N ALA A 105 18.59 -9.21 4.56
CA ALA A 105 18.14 -7.94 3.99
C ALA A 105 18.15 -7.96 2.45
N GLN A 106 19.16 -8.60 1.85
CA GLN A 106 19.25 -8.81 0.39
C GLN A 106 18.12 -9.71 -0.12
N GLN A 107 17.90 -10.85 0.55
CA GLN A 107 16.80 -11.75 0.20
C GLN A 107 15.46 -11.02 0.25
N LYS A 108 15.22 -10.23 1.31
CA LYS A 108 13.95 -9.49 1.42
C LYS A 108 13.76 -8.48 0.30
N LEU A 109 14.83 -7.78 -0.10
CA LEU A 109 14.77 -6.85 -1.23
C LEU A 109 14.53 -7.58 -2.55
N ALA A 110 15.14 -8.75 -2.74
CA ALA A 110 14.94 -9.57 -3.94
C ALA A 110 13.50 -10.08 -4.05
N GLU A 111 12.91 -10.55 -2.94
CA GLU A 111 11.50 -10.96 -2.88
C GLU A 111 10.55 -9.83 -3.30
N LEU A 112 10.76 -8.62 -2.77
CA LEU A 112 9.93 -7.46 -3.11
C LEU A 112 10.09 -7.03 -4.58
N LYS A 113 11.29 -7.15 -5.15
CA LYS A 113 11.52 -6.88 -6.58
C LYS A 113 10.91 -7.93 -7.48
N ALA A 114 10.91 -9.20 -7.06
CA ALA A 114 10.31 -10.30 -7.81
C ALA A 114 8.78 -10.20 -7.85
N GLN A 115 8.14 -9.72 -6.79
CA GLN A 115 6.68 -9.50 -6.75
C GLN A 115 6.18 -8.41 -7.71
N LYS A 116 7.08 -7.61 -8.28
CA LYS A 116 6.76 -6.54 -9.25
C LYS A 116 6.76 -7.02 -10.71
N ASN A 117 7.39 -8.16 -10.99
CA ASN A 117 7.51 -8.75 -12.34
C ASN A 117 6.45 -9.82 -12.56
#